data_AF-A0A1S2D0S9-F1
#
_entry.id   AF-A0A1S2D0S9-F1
#
_cell.length_a   1.000
_cell.length_b   1.000
_cell.length_c   1.000
_cell.angle_alpha   90.00
_cell.angle_beta   90.00
_cell.angle_gamma   90.00
#
_symmetry.space_group_name_H-M   'P 1'
#
loop_
_entity.id
_entity.type
_entity.pdbx_description
1 polymer ?
#
loop_
_entity_poly.entity_id
_entity_poly.type
_entity_poly.pdbx_seq_one_letter_code
_entity_poly.pdbx_strand_id
1 'polypeptide(L)'
;MPEIVESINLDQRGMRLISKLLSLSISPTSAKSIVLRMINEKKLHIENRAAFNRFGFYSNNDINEEKIIAWVGNECIDLPLFDWIDTKNSRLCIYVWSYIRLLNKSSFENIPGTLSLNQSDILDTKTMSLGRQCFYEIANIESLPKDNKTRKENIIEFFDLIDRNTLQKKELLDKLKLKWMRCTEKNEVFNWTNKNNQQWAWHYLFKDNPPIWFINNNQPDNYLNGVVATFDLLNDDPDKRELLISKMKSAWSQKAYRDKNNGKKAVSIVLSEDIIKKLDLICENTDRRKNEVVTRLIREEYEQIKKGGH
;
A
#
# COMPACT_ATOMS: atom_id res chain seq x y z
N MET A 1 34.12 35.92 25.33
CA MET A 1 32.67 35.64 25.34
C MET A 1 32.39 34.82 24.11
N PRO A 2 31.74 33.64 24.18
CA PRO A 2 31.35 32.93 22.97
C PRO A 2 30.37 33.82 22.18
N GLU A 3 30.68 34.11 20.92
CA GLU A 3 29.77 34.79 20.01
C GLU A 3 28.49 33.96 19.93
N ILE A 4 27.36 34.55 20.36
CA ILE A 4 26.05 33.94 20.17
C ILE A 4 25.79 34.01 18.66
N VAL A 5 26.02 32.90 17.97
CA VAL A 5 25.70 32.76 16.56
C VAL A 5 24.18 32.75 16.45
N GLU A 6 23.60 33.85 15.98
CA GLU A 6 22.16 33.95 15.72
C GLU A 6 21.80 32.93 14.63
N SER A 7 20.94 31.96 14.95
CA SER A 7 20.43 30.93 14.03
C SER A 7 19.12 31.38 13.41
N ILE A 8 18.78 30.83 12.24
CA ILE A 8 17.46 31.08 11.64
C ILE A 8 16.35 30.49 12.53
N ASN A 9 15.27 31.24 12.75
CA ASN A 9 14.16 30.83 13.61
C ASN A 9 13.19 29.88 12.89
N LEU A 10 13.66 28.67 12.60
CA LEU A 10 12.88 27.59 12.01
C LEU A 10 13.02 26.31 12.84
N ASP A 11 11.94 25.54 12.90
CA ASP A 11 11.99 24.21 13.49
C ASP A 11 12.72 23.20 12.59
N GLN A 12 12.93 21.99 13.12
CA GLN A 12 13.64 20.93 12.39
C GLN A 12 12.92 20.51 11.09
N ARG A 13 11.59 20.62 11.04
CA ARG A 13 10.77 20.26 9.86
C ARG A 13 10.99 21.27 8.74
N GLY A 14 10.92 22.56 9.06
CA GLY A 14 11.22 23.65 8.14
C GLY A 14 12.64 23.61 7.60
N MET A 15 13.62 23.34 8.47
CA MET A 15 15.02 23.19 8.06
C MET A 15 15.22 21.99 7.12
N ARG A 16 14.52 20.87 7.36
CA ARG A 16 14.55 19.69 6.49
C ARG A 16 13.96 19.98 5.12
N LEU A 17 12.82 20.69 5.06
CA LEU A 17 12.21 21.13 3.80
C LEU A 17 13.20 21.95 2.97
N ILE A 18 13.82 22.96 3.57
CA ILE A 18 14.80 23.83 2.90
C ILE A 18 15.98 23.01 2.38
N SER A 19 16.57 22.18 3.25
CA SER A 19 17.72 21.36 2.91
C SER A 19 17.43 20.43 1.73
N LYS A 20 16.28 19.75 1.73
CA LYS A 20 15.89 18.86 0.62
C LYS A 20 15.55 19.62 -0.66
N LEU A 21 14.70 20.64 -0.57
CA LEU A 21 14.22 21.36 -1.74
C LEU A 21 15.36 22.07 -2.49
N LEU A 22 16.27 22.69 -1.74
CA LEU A 22 17.37 23.47 -2.29
C LEU A 22 18.67 22.66 -2.44
N SER A 23 18.67 21.39 -2.03
CA SER A 23 19.86 20.52 -1.98
C SER A 23 21.02 21.18 -1.20
N LEU A 24 20.71 21.77 -0.04
CA LEU A 24 21.66 22.47 0.81
C LEU A 24 22.07 21.62 2.01
N SER A 25 23.37 21.58 2.32
CA SER A 25 23.88 21.04 3.57
C SER A 25 23.96 22.18 4.60
N ILE A 26 22.96 22.29 5.48
CA ILE A 26 22.90 23.34 6.50
C ILE A 26 23.26 22.71 7.86
N SER A 27 24.29 23.24 8.51
CA SER A 27 24.64 22.82 9.87
C SER A 27 23.66 23.45 10.87
N PRO A 28 23.26 22.73 11.94
CA PRO A 28 22.49 23.33 13.05
C PRO A 28 23.17 24.52 13.71
N THR A 29 24.50 24.64 13.56
CA THR A 29 25.33 25.73 14.10
C THR A 29 25.64 26.82 13.09
N SER A 30 25.10 26.74 11.86
CA SER A 30 25.34 27.74 10.83
C SER A 30 24.73 29.09 11.22
N ALA A 31 25.51 30.16 11.04
CA ALA A 31 25.02 31.52 11.24
C ALA A 31 23.87 31.84 10.29
N LYS A 32 22.84 32.52 10.80
CA LYS A 32 21.66 32.99 10.05
C LYS A 32 22.04 33.68 8.74
N SER A 33 23.04 34.55 8.76
CA SER A 33 23.53 35.25 7.55
C SER A 33 24.05 34.29 6.47
N ILE A 34 24.74 33.22 6.86
CA ILE A 34 25.24 32.19 5.94
C ILE A 34 24.07 31.41 5.35
N VAL A 35 23.12 30.99 6.20
CA VAL A 35 21.93 30.24 5.76
C VAL A 35 21.09 31.08 4.78
N LEU A 36 20.82 32.35 5.10
CA LEU A 36 20.09 33.27 4.22
C LEU A 36 20.81 33.49 2.88
N ARG A 37 22.14 33.60 2.88
CA ARG A 37 22.92 33.69 1.64
C ARG A 37 22.75 32.45 0.76
N MET A 38 22.91 31.26 1.35
CA MET A 38 22.73 29.99 0.63
C MET A 38 21.31 29.82 0.07
N ILE A 39 20.30 30.26 0.81
CA ILE A 39 18.91 30.24 0.35
C ILE A 39 18.72 31.20 -0.83
N ASN A 40 19.26 32.43 -0.73
CA ASN A 40 19.14 33.43 -1.79
C ASN A 40 19.83 33.03 -3.10
N GLU A 41 20.95 32.30 -3.03
CA GLU A 41 21.60 31.71 -4.21
C GLU A 41 20.69 30.71 -4.96
N LYS A 42 19.70 30.13 -4.27
CA LYS A 42 18.74 29.15 -4.81
C LYS A 42 17.31 29.67 -4.85
N LYS A 43 17.08 30.98 -4.67
CA LYS A 43 15.74 31.57 -4.46
C LYS A 43 14.72 31.25 -5.56
N LEU A 44 15.16 31.08 -6.81
CA LEU A 44 14.28 30.71 -7.92
C LEU A 44 13.53 29.38 -7.67
N HIS A 45 14.12 28.44 -6.92
CA HIS A 45 13.43 27.18 -6.55
C HIS A 45 12.29 27.40 -5.54
N ILE A 46 12.35 28.48 -4.78
CA ILE A 46 11.29 28.91 -3.86
C ILE A 46 10.25 29.75 -4.62
N GLU A 47 10.71 30.75 -5.37
CA GLU A 47 9.85 31.72 -6.06
C GLU A 47 8.91 31.07 -7.09
N ASN A 48 9.36 30.00 -7.76
CA ASN A 48 8.54 29.30 -8.74
C ASN A 48 7.43 28.43 -8.11
N ARG A 49 7.41 28.24 -6.78
CA ARG A 49 6.44 27.34 -6.12
C ARG A 49 5.09 28.00 -5.89
N ALA A 50 4.04 27.19 -5.97
CA ALA A 50 2.66 27.62 -5.81
C ALA A 50 2.39 28.27 -4.44
N ALA A 51 3.04 27.79 -3.38
CA ALA A 51 2.88 28.34 -2.03
C ALA A 51 3.54 29.71 -1.86
N PHE A 52 4.57 30.03 -2.64
CA PHE A 52 5.28 31.32 -2.56
C PHE A 52 4.55 32.44 -3.32
N ASN A 53 3.96 32.11 -4.48
CA ASN A 53 3.28 33.08 -5.35
C ASN A 53 2.09 33.82 -4.70
N ARG A 54 1.54 33.29 -3.59
CA ARG A 54 0.42 33.92 -2.88
C ARG A 54 0.79 35.19 -2.11
N PHE A 55 2.07 35.44 -1.89
CA PHE A 55 2.53 36.55 -1.06
C PHE A 55 2.76 37.87 -1.80
N GLY A 56 2.62 37.91 -3.14
CA GLY A 56 2.88 39.14 -3.90
C GLY A 56 4.30 39.69 -3.73
N PHE A 57 5.25 38.84 -3.32
CA PHE A 57 6.64 39.25 -3.15
C PHE A 57 7.24 39.58 -4.52
N TYR A 58 7.61 40.84 -4.73
CA TYR A 58 8.33 41.27 -5.92
C TYR A 58 9.64 40.45 -6.07
N SER A 59 9.84 39.84 -7.24
CA SER A 59 10.93 38.90 -7.59
C SER A 59 12.35 39.47 -7.58
N ASN A 60 12.53 40.73 -7.14
CA ASN A 60 13.81 41.44 -7.25
C ASN A 60 14.53 41.66 -5.91
N ASN A 61 13.89 41.37 -4.77
CA ASN A 61 14.52 41.53 -3.46
C ASN A 61 14.97 40.18 -2.88
N ASP A 62 16.02 40.21 -2.07
CA ASP A 62 16.43 39.02 -1.31
C ASP A 62 15.31 38.55 -0.37
N ILE A 63 15.27 37.22 -0.18
CA ILE A 63 14.40 36.55 0.77
C ILE A 63 15.03 36.70 2.15
N ASN A 64 14.34 37.43 3.03
CA ASN A 64 14.71 37.59 4.42
C ASN A 64 14.11 36.45 5.28
N GLU A 65 14.47 36.41 6.56
CA GLU A 65 13.99 35.38 7.49
C GLU A 65 12.46 35.34 7.62
N GLU A 66 11.80 36.49 7.74
CA GLU A 66 10.33 36.56 7.86
C GLU A 66 9.63 35.92 6.66
N LYS A 67 10.12 36.19 5.44
CA LYS A 67 9.59 35.58 4.21
C LYS A 67 9.81 34.06 4.19
N ILE A 68 10.95 33.58 4.67
CA ILE A 68 11.22 32.13 4.75
C ILE A 68 10.28 31.48 5.74
N ILE A 69 10.12 32.04 6.94
CA ILE A 69 9.21 31.51 7.96
C ILE A 69 7.78 31.45 7.42
N ALA A 70 7.31 32.54 6.79
CA ALA A 70 5.99 32.59 6.19
C ALA A 70 5.80 31.56 5.07
N TRP A 71 6.78 31.41 4.18
CA TRP A 71 6.75 30.42 3.10
C TRP A 71 6.76 28.99 3.65
N VAL A 72 7.67 28.66 4.57
CA VAL A 72 7.73 27.35 5.22
C VAL A 72 6.41 27.02 5.92
N GLY A 73 5.79 27.98 6.60
CA GLY A 73 4.47 27.79 7.23
C GLY A 73 3.34 27.48 6.24
N ASN A 74 3.47 27.87 4.97
CA ASN A 74 2.49 27.51 3.93
C ASN A 74 2.80 26.17 3.24
N GLU A 75 4.08 25.79 3.16
CA GLU A 75 4.51 24.49 2.64
C GLU A 75 4.21 23.37 3.64
N CYS A 76 4.59 23.56 4.90
CA CYS A 76 4.44 22.60 6.00
C CYS A 76 3.07 22.75 6.65
N ILE A 77 2.04 22.09 6.12
CA ILE A 77 0.70 22.12 6.73
C ILE A 77 0.71 21.54 8.16
N ASP A 78 -0.25 21.98 8.98
CA ASP A 78 -0.31 21.67 10.41
C ASP A 78 -0.26 20.17 10.70
N LEU A 79 0.61 19.75 11.63
CA LEU A 79 0.77 18.33 12.00
C LEU A 79 -0.54 17.64 12.45
N PRO A 80 -1.44 18.30 13.24
CA PRO A 80 -2.69 17.67 13.64
C PRO A 80 -3.59 17.23 12.48
N LEU A 81 -3.42 17.79 11.28
CA LEU A 81 -4.15 17.34 10.09
C LEU A 81 -3.82 15.90 9.71
N PHE A 82 -2.68 15.36 10.15
CA PHE A 82 -2.26 13.97 9.91
C PHE A 82 -2.63 13.02 11.05
N ASP A 83 -3.33 13.47 12.10
CA ASP A 83 -3.64 12.64 13.28
C ASP A 83 -4.55 11.45 12.96
N TRP A 84 -5.36 11.57 11.90
CA TRP A 84 -6.17 10.45 11.42
C TRP A 84 -5.34 9.26 10.91
N ILE A 85 -4.05 9.47 10.59
CA ILE A 85 -3.09 8.41 10.27
C ILE A 85 -2.54 7.85 11.59
N ASP A 86 -3.25 6.89 12.17
CA ASP A 86 -2.84 6.19 13.38
C ASP A 86 -1.74 5.16 13.07
N THR A 87 -0.56 5.32 13.69
CA THR A 87 0.59 4.44 13.50
C THR A 87 0.39 3.04 14.07
N LYS A 88 -0.62 2.84 14.93
CA LYS A 88 -1.03 1.51 15.41
C LYS A 88 -1.84 0.74 14.37
N ASN A 89 -2.41 1.42 13.37
CA ASN A 89 -3.16 0.81 12.29
C ASN A 89 -2.25 0.55 11.07
N SER A 90 -1.66 -0.65 11.03
CA SER A 90 -0.76 -1.03 9.93
C SER A 90 -1.44 -0.99 8.55
N ARG A 91 -2.71 -1.41 8.43
CA ARG A 91 -3.43 -1.40 7.14
C ARG A 91 -3.56 0.04 6.63
N LEU A 92 -3.91 0.98 7.49
CA LEU A 92 -3.99 2.40 7.17
C LEU A 92 -2.63 2.96 6.73
N CYS A 93 -1.58 2.73 7.51
CA CYS A 93 -0.25 3.24 7.17
C CYS A 93 0.25 2.67 5.84
N ILE A 94 0.01 1.39 5.57
CA ILE A 94 0.38 0.75 4.31
C ILE A 94 -0.45 1.32 3.17
N TYR A 95 -1.76 1.48 3.33
CA TYR A 95 -2.63 2.07 2.32
C TYR A 95 -2.16 3.48 1.91
N VAL A 96 -2.02 4.39 2.87
CA VAL A 96 -1.62 5.79 2.60
C VAL A 96 -0.23 5.85 1.96
N TRP A 97 0.70 5.05 2.48
CA TRP A 97 2.04 4.93 1.93
C TRP A 97 2.03 4.45 0.47
N SER A 98 1.33 3.35 0.20
CA SER A 98 1.26 2.76 -1.13
C SER A 98 0.56 3.70 -2.12
N TYR A 99 -0.45 4.42 -1.64
CA TYR A 99 -1.15 5.42 -2.42
C TYR A 99 -0.21 6.56 -2.85
N ILE A 100 0.56 7.16 -1.94
CA ILE A 100 1.49 8.25 -2.31
C ILE A 100 2.64 7.78 -3.21
N ARG A 101 3.09 6.52 -3.06
CA ARG A 101 4.11 5.89 -3.92
C ARG A 101 3.66 5.78 -5.39
N LEU A 102 2.35 5.66 -5.61
CA LEU A 102 1.75 5.58 -6.93
C LEU A 102 1.41 6.94 -7.55
N LEU A 103 1.63 8.05 -6.83
CA LEU A 103 1.38 9.39 -7.37
C LEU A 103 2.51 9.81 -8.29
N ASN A 104 2.16 9.90 -9.58
CA ASN A 104 3.01 10.34 -10.66
C ASN A 104 2.61 11.74 -11.15
N LYS A 105 3.38 12.30 -12.09
CA LYS A 105 3.09 13.63 -12.67
C LYS A 105 1.64 13.77 -13.16
N SER A 106 1.11 12.78 -13.89
CA SER A 106 -0.24 12.83 -14.43
C SER A 106 -1.34 12.76 -13.35
N SER A 107 -1.05 12.15 -12.19
CA SER A 107 -1.95 12.15 -11.02
C SER A 107 -2.29 13.56 -10.53
N PHE A 108 -1.47 14.54 -10.91
CA PHE A 108 -1.57 15.95 -10.55
C PHE A 108 -1.94 16.87 -11.72
N GLU A 109 -2.02 16.34 -12.95
CA GLU A 109 -2.43 17.05 -14.17
C GLU A 109 -3.94 16.97 -14.41
N ASN A 110 -4.62 15.96 -13.84
CA ASN A 110 -6.07 15.84 -13.88
C ASN A 110 -6.74 17.01 -13.12
N ILE A 111 -7.96 17.37 -13.55
CA ILE A 111 -8.85 18.46 -13.08
C ILE A 111 -8.53 18.87 -11.63
N PRO A 112 -8.41 20.19 -11.32
CA PRO A 112 -8.11 20.68 -9.99
C PRO A 112 -8.94 19.97 -8.92
N GLY A 113 -8.29 19.11 -8.14
CA GLY A 113 -8.89 18.42 -7.02
C GLY A 113 -9.22 16.93 -7.19
N THR A 114 -9.11 16.29 -8.36
CA THR A 114 -9.30 14.83 -8.44
C THR A 114 -7.97 14.11 -8.49
N LEU A 115 -7.53 13.62 -7.34
CA LEU A 115 -6.35 12.78 -7.26
C LEU A 115 -6.77 11.33 -7.54
N SER A 116 -6.40 10.82 -8.71
CA SER A 116 -6.72 9.46 -9.16
C SER A 116 -5.43 8.67 -9.35
N LEU A 117 -5.38 7.46 -8.81
CA LEU A 117 -4.30 6.54 -9.14
C LEU A 117 -4.48 6.03 -10.56
N ASN A 118 -3.38 5.87 -11.29
CA ASN A 118 -3.43 5.09 -12.50
C ASN A 118 -3.56 3.60 -12.12
N GLN A 119 -4.67 3.00 -12.51
CA GLN A 119 -5.03 1.65 -12.11
C GLN A 119 -4.12 0.57 -12.70
N SER A 120 -3.44 0.85 -13.82
CA SER A 120 -2.41 -0.06 -14.34
C SER A 120 -1.26 -0.19 -13.36
N ASP A 121 -0.91 0.92 -12.69
CA ASP A 121 0.30 1.04 -11.88
C ASP A 121 0.15 0.32 -10.53
N ILE A 122 -1.10 0.16 -10.05
CA ILE A 122 -1.40 -0.64 -8.84
C ILE A 122 -0.95 -2.09 -9.03
N LEU A 123 -1.17 -2.64 -10.24
CA LEU A 123 -0.85 -4.03 -10.58
C LEU A 123 0.42 -4.15 -11.43
N ASP A 124 1.10 -3.04 -11.74
CA ASP A 124 2.29 -3.07 -12.57
C ASP A 124 3.48 -3.61 -11.76
N THR A 125 4.06 -4.68 -12.29
CA THR A 125 5.20 -5.38 -11.71
C THR A 125 6.48 -5.16 -12.50
N LYS A 126 6.42 -4.47 -13.65
CA LYS A 126 7.55 -4.34 -14.58
C LYS A 126 8.48 -3.19 -14.22
N THR A 127 8.04 -2.27 -13.38
CA THR A 127 8.74 -1.02 -13.08
C THR A 127 9.28 -1.06 -11.63
N MET A 128 10.57 -1.38 -11.47
CA MET A 128 11.28 -1.16 -10.19
C MET A 128 11.44 0.33 -9.88
N SER A 129 11.32 1.16 -10.91
CA SER A 129 11.23 2.60 -10.88
C SER A 129 10.36 3.01 -12.06
N LEU A 130 9.49 4.00 -11.87
CA LEU A 130 8.77 4.63 -12.99
C LEU A 130 9.64 5.70 -13.66
N GLY A 131 10.97 5.66 -13.49
CA GLY A 131 11.90 6.56 -14.18
C GLY A 131 11.77 8.01 -13.77
N ARG A 132 11.65 8.30 -12.46
CA ARG A 132 11.37 9.64 -11.91
C ARG A 132 10.04 10.23 -12.37
N GLN A 133 9.05 9.41 -12.73
CA GLN A 133 7.69 9.88 -12.96
C GLN A 133 6.88 9.98 -11.67
N CYS A 134 7.22 9.18 -10.64
CA CYS A 134 6.63 9.26 -9.31
C CYS A 134 7.25 10.38 -8.48
N PHE A 135 6.41 11.24 -7.90
CA PHE A 135 6.87 12.36 -7.08
C PHE A 135 7.72 11.91 -5.89
N TYR A 136 7.38 10.76 -5.33
CA TYR A 136 8.11 10.13 -4.26
C TYR A 136 9.62 9.96 -4.57
N GLU A 137 9.95 9.47 -5.76
CA GLU A 137 11.34 9.28 -6.21
C GLU A 137 12.04 10.62 -6.47
N ILE A 138 11.31 11.58 -7.07
CA ILE A 138 11.83 12.95 -7.33
C ILE A 138 12.18 13.64 -6.00
N ALA A 139 11.34 13.47 -4.99
CA ALA A 139 11.48 14.10 -3.68
C ALA A 139 12.56 13.44 -2.79
N ASN A 140 13.17 12.33 -3.25
CA ASN A 140 14.19 11.58 -2.51
C ASN A 140 13.78 11.28 -1.05
N ILE A 141 12.54 10.83 -0.88
CA ILE A 141 12.00 10.39 0.41
C ILE A 141 12.50 8.94 0.68
N GLU A 142 12.68 8.52 1.94
CA GLU A 142 13.21 7.18 2.30
C GLU A 142 12.32 6.03 1.82
N SER A 143 12.73 5.33 0.75
CA SER A 143 11.88 4.37 0.01
C SER A 143 11.51 3.09 0.77
N LEU A 144 12.14 2.82 1.91
CA LEU A 144 11.97 1.58 2.67
C LEU A 144 11.74 1.86 4.17
N PRO A 145 10.62 2.54 4.54
CA PRO A 145 10.29 2.78 5.93
C PRO A 145 10.23 1.46 6.72
N LYS A 146 10.96 1.44 7.84
CA LYS A 146 11.09 0.25 8.69
C LYS A 146 9.83 -0.05 9.50
N ASP A 147 9.06 0.97 9.84
CA ASP A 147 7.85 0.85 10.65
C ASP A 147 6.77 1.89 10.24
N ASN A 148 5.62 1.84 10.92
CA ASN A 148 4.51 2.75 10.66
C ASN A 148 4.78 4.20 11.07
N LYS A 149 5.69 4.43 12.03
CA LYS A 149 6.10 5.78 12.43
C LYS A 149 6.91 6.42 11.31
N THR A 150 7.91 5.72 10.77
CA THR A 150 8.67 6.15 9.59
C THR A 150 7.76 6.34 8.38
N ARG A 151 6.77 5.47 8.15
CA ARG A 151 5.76 5.69 7.09
C ARG A 151 5.03 7.02 7.27
N LYS A 152 4.54 7.32 8.48
CA LYS A 152 3.83 8.58 8.76
C LYS A 152 4.75 9.79 8.57
N GLU A 153 6.00 9.72 9.02
CA GLU A 153 7.00 10.77 8.82
C GLU A 153 7.26 11.02 7.32
N ASN A 154 7.41 9.95 6.53
CA ASN A 154 7.60 10.06 5.08
C ASN A 154 6.35 10.59 4.36
N ILE A 155 5.14 10.27 4.85
CA ILE A 155 3.89 10.84 4.34
C ILE A 155 3.86 12.35 4.61
N ILE A 156 4.19 12.80 5.82
CA ILE A 156 4.26 14.22 6.15
C ILE A 156 5.27 14.92 5.24
N GLU A 157 6.47 14.35 5.09
CA GLU A 157 7.51 14.90 4.22
C GLU A 157 7.08 14.98 2.75
N PHE A 158 6.31 14.00 2.26
CA PHE A 158 5.71 14.05 0.92
C PHE A 158 4.82 15.28 0.76
N PHE A 159 3.92 15.53 1.71
CA PHE A 159 3.05 16.71 1.67
C PHE A 159 3.83 18.02 1.80
N ASP A 160 4.93 18.05 2.55
CA ASP A 160 5.80 19.22 2.65
C ASP A 160 6.46 19.53 1.29
N LEU A 161 6.86 18.51 0.53
CA LEU A 161 7.64 18.67 -0.71
C LEU A 161 6.78 18.90 -1.98
N ILE A 162 5.54 18.41 -2.04
CA ILE A 162 4.69 18.61 -3.23
C ILE A 162 4.46 20.10 -3.52
N ASP A 163 4.64 20.50 -4.77
CA ASP A 163 4.45 21.89 -5.22
C ASP A 163 2.97 22.19 -5.43
N ARG A 164 2.27 22.42 -4.31
CA ARG A 164 0.85 22.75 -4.25
C ARG A 164 0.64 23.80 -3.17
N ASN A 165 -0.37 24.65 -3.34
CA ASN A 165 -0.69 25.62 -2.31
C ASN A 165 -1.30 24.93 -1.08
N THR A 166 -1.30 25.62 0.05
CA THR A 166 -1.78 25.10 1.35
C THR A 166 -3.21 24.53 1.28
N LEU A 167 -4.12 25.17 0.55
CA LEU A 167 -5.50 24.70 0.40
C LEU A 167 -5.55 23.37 -0.36
N GLN A 168 -4.84 23.27 -1.48
CA GLN A 168 -4.75 22.05 -2.28
C GLN A 168 -4.12 20.88 -1.49
N LYS A 169 -3.10 21.15 -0.68
CA LYS A 169 -2.50 20.13 0.21
C LYS A 169 -3.51 19.62 1.23
N LYS A 170 -4.29 20.50 1.86
CA LYS A 170 -5.36 20.14 2.81
C LYS A 170 -6.46 19.32 2.13
N GLU A 171 -6.97 19.77 0.98
CA GLU A 171 -7.97 19.03 0.21
C GLU A 171 -7.49 17.64 -0.22
N LEU A 172 -6.22 17.52 -0.61
CA LEU A 172 -5.61 16.25 -0.96
C LEU A 172 -5.61 15.28 0.23
N LEU A 173 -5.21 15.77 1.40
CA LEU A 173 -5.18 14.95 2.62
C LEU A 173 -6.59 14.51 3.04
N ASP A 174 -7.56 15.42 2.97
CA ASP A 174 -8.97 15.12 3.27
C ASP A 174 -9.55 14.09 2.29
N LYS A 175 -9.25 14.20 0.99
CA LYS A 175 -9.66 13.21 0.00
C LYS A 175 -9.08 11.84 0.29
N LEU A 176 -7.81 11.77 0.68
CA LEU A 176 -7.16 10.51 1.03
C LEU A 176 -7.80 9.88 2.28
N LYS A 177 -8.14 10.70 3.28
CA LYS A 177 -8.91 10.27 4.46
C LYS A 177 -10.28 9.70 4.08
N LEU A 178 -11.03 10.39 3.21
CA LEU A 178 -12.33 9.91 2.73
C LEU A 178 -12.22 8.60 1.95
N LYS A 179 -11.20 8.45 1.10
CA LYS A 179 -10.94 7.18 0.39
C LYS A 179 -10.64 6.05 1.37
N TRP A 180 -9.79 6.30 2.37
CA TRP A 180 -9.52 5.31 3.42
C TRP A 180 -10.80 4.89 4.17
N MET A 181 -11.66 5.84 4.56
CA MET A 181 -12.91 5.51 5.23
C MET A 181 -13.77 4.54 4.40
N ARG A 182 -13.91 4.77 3.09
CA ARG A 182 -14.60 3.85 2.18
C ARG A 182 -13.93 2.47 2.09
N CYS A 183 -12.60 2.40 2.18
CA CYS A 183 -11.88 1.12 2.18
C CYS A 183 -12.21 0.27 3.40
N THR A 184 -12.39 0.90 4.57
CA THR A 184 -12.67 0.18 5.82
C THR A 184 -14.05 -0.48 5.86
N GLU A 185 -14.98 -0.07 5.00
CA GLU A 185 -16.29 -0.71 4.85
C GLU A 185 -16.19 -2.06 4.12
N LYS A 186 -15.17 -2.26 3.27
CA LYS A 186 -15.01 -3.44 2.42
C LYS A 186 -13.94 -4.41 2.93
N ASN A 187 -14.23 -5.09 4.05
CA ASN A 187 -13.31 -6.02 4.72
C ASN A 187 -13.28 -7.45 4.14
N GLU A 188 -13.95 -7.71 3.02
CA GLU A 188 -14.08 -9.07 2.48
C GLU A 188 -12.74 -9.73 2.11
N VAL A 189 -11.74 -8.97 1.66
CA VAL A 189 -10.41 -9.48 1.31
C VAL A 189 -9.60 -9.72 2.57
N PHE A 190 -9.64 -8.78 3.50
CA PHE A 190 -9.02 -8.91 4.81
C PHE A 190 -9.52 -10.17 5.54
N ASN A 191 -10.83 -10.43 5.51
CA ASN A 191 -11.42 -11.61 6.13
C ASN A 191 -11.12 -12.91 5.39
N TRP A 192 -10.97 -12.87 4.07
CA TRP A 192 -10.72 -14.06 3.25
C TRP A 192 -9.24 -14.47 3.22
N THR A 193 -8.32 -13.52 3.27
CA THR A 193 -6.88 -13.77 3.26
C THR A 193 -6.38 -14.15 4.64
N ASN A 194 -5.67 -15.27 4.74
CA ASN A 194 -5.16 -15.83 5.98
C ASN A 194 -3.84 -16.59 5.73
N LYS A 195 -3.27 -17.17 6.79
CA LYS A 195 -1.97 -17.87 6.73
C LYS A 195 -1.91 -18.99 5.68
N ASN A 196 -3.04 -19.63 5.36
CA ASN A 196 -3.07 -20.74 4.40
C ASN A 196 -3.02 -20.28 2.93
N ASN A 197 -3.51 -19.06 2.63
CA ASN A 197 -3.65 -18.60 1.26
C ASN A 197 -2.87 -17.31 0.93
N GLN A 198 -2.33 -16.58 1.92
CA GLN A 198 -1.69 -15.28 1.70
C GLN A 198 -0.54 -15.31 0.68
N GLN A 199 0.33 -16.31 0.76
CA GLN A 199 1.47 -16.43 -0.17
C GLN A 199 1.00 -16.76 -1.58
N TRP A 200 -0.01 -17.63 -1.70
CA TRP A 200 -0.60 -17.95 -3.00
C TRP A 200 -1.34 -16.74 -3.59
N ALA A 201 -2.10 -15.99 -2.78
CA ALA A 201 -2.84 -14.82 -3.23
C ALA A 201 -1.87 -13.72 -3.71
N TRP A 202 -0.78 -13.50 -2.98
CA TRP A 202 0.29 -12.58 -3.41
C TRP A 202 0.89 -13.00 -4.76
N HIS A 203 1.28 -14.27 -4.90
CA HIS A 203 1.84 -14.78 -6.15
C HIS A 203 0.81 -14.81 -7.30
N TYR A 204 -0.49 -14.97 -6.99
CA TYR A 204 -1.55 -14.85 -7.99
C TYR A 204 -1.62 -13.43 -8.58
N LEU A 205 -1.46 -12.41 -7.73
CA LEU A 205 -1.51 -11.00 -8.15
C LEU A 205 -0.22 -10.56 -8.87
N PHE A 206 0.93 -10.94 -8.33
CA PHE A 206 2.22 -10.31 -8.70
C PHE A 206 3.28 -11.31 -9.19
N LYS A 207 2.97 -12.61 -9.19
CA LYS A 207 3.95 -13.68 -9.45
C LYS A 207 5.18 -13.48 -8.55
N ASP A 208 6.35 -13.28 -9.15
CA ASP A 208 7.62 -13.07 -8.46
C ASP A 208 8.10 -11.60 -8.53
N ASN A 209 7.28 -10.71 -9.09
CA ASN A 209 7.64 -9.32 -9.33
C ASN A 209 6.73 -8.40 -8.49
N PRO A 210 7.16 -7.94 -7.32
CA PRO A 210 6.35 -7.05 -6.48
C PRO A 210 6.15 -5.67 -7.17
N PRO A 211 5.00 -5.01 -6.96
CA PRO A 211 4.76 -3.68 -7.51
C PRO A 211 5.55 -2.61 -6.77
N ILE A 212 5.77 -1.46 -7.41
CA ILE A 212 6.64 -0.39 -6.89
C ILE A 212 6.19 0.16 -5.53
N TRP A 213 4.93 0.02 -5.12
CA TRP A 213 4.43 0.52 -3.83
C TRP A 213 4.61 -0.45 -2.67
N PHE A 214 4.91 -1.72 -2.96
CA PHE A 214 5.06 -2.77 -1.97
C PHE A 214 6.45 -2.73 -1.34
N ILE A 215 6.53 -3.06 -0.05
CA ILE A 215 7.79 -3.19 0.67
C ILE A 215 7.84 -4.58 1.26
N ASN A 216 8.83 -5.38 0.85
CA ASN A 216 9.08 -6.64 1.51
C ASN A 216 9.90 -6.45 2.77
N ASN A 217 9.24 -6.52 3.94
CA ASN A 217 9.89 -6.39 5.24
C ASN A 217 10.09 -7.76 5.95
N ASN A 218 9.88 -8.87 5.23
CA ASN A 218 9.96 -10.24 5.74
C ASN A 218 9.10 -10.53 6.99
N GLN A 219 8.08 -9.71 7.25
CA GLN A 219 7.15 -9.98 8.35
C GLN A 219 6.16 -11.09 7.97
N PRO A 220 5.66 -11.90 8.93
CA PRO A 220 4.77 -13.02 8.65
C PRO A 220 3.49 -12.65 7.88
N ASP A 221 2.97 -11.45 8.13
CA ASP A 221 1.72 -10.94 7.53
C ASP A 221 1.98 -10.03 6.33
N ASN A 222 3.22 -9.96 5.83
CA ASN A 222 3.58 -9.01 4.79
C ASN A 222 2.81 -9.26 3.47
N TYR A 223 2.64 -10.52 3.08
CA TYR A 223 1.83 -10.87 1.91
C TYR A 223 0.34 -10.63 2.13
N LEU A 224 -0.19 -10.92 3.33
CA LEU A 224 -1.56 -10.55 3.67
C LEU A 224 -1.78 -9.05 3.52
N ASN A 225 -0.89 -8.24 4.11
CA ASN A 225 -0.98 -6.79 4.05
C ASN A 225 -0.86 -6.27 2.60
N GLY A 226 0.03 -6.86 1.79
CA GLY A 226 0.17 -6.54 0.38
C GLY A 226 -1.09 -6.85 -0.43
N VAL A 227 -1.69 -8.04 -0.24
CA VAL A 227 -2.95 -8.42 -0.89
C VAL A 227 -4.06 -7.44 -0.48
N VAL A 228 -4.23 -7.19 0.81
CA VAL A 228 -5.27 -6.27 1.32
C VAL A 228 -5.07 -4.86 0.76
N ALA A 229 -3.85 -4.33 0.80
CA ALA A 229 -3.53 -3.01 0.26
C ALA A 229 -3.83 -2.92 -1.25
N THR A 230 -3.58 -3.98 -2.02
CA THR A 230 -3.92 -4.02 -3.46
C THR A 230 -5.40 -3.77 -3.67
N PHE A 231 -6.26 -4.47 -2.92
CA PHE A 231 -7.71 -4.33 -3.04
C PHE A 231 -8.24 -3.04 -2.42
N ASP A 232 -7.54 -2.48 -1.43
CA ASP A 232 -7.86 -1.16 -0.89
C ASP A 232 -7.58 -0.05 -1.92
N LEU A 233 -6.46 -0.14 -2.64
CA LEU A 233 -6.11 0.80 -3.72
C LEU A 233 -7.07 0.69 -4.91
N LEU A 234 -7.60 -0.51 -5.20
CA LEU A 234 -8.59 -0.73 -6.25
C LEU A 234 -10.01 -0.28 -5.87
N ASN A 235 -10.26 0.27 -4.68
CA ASN A 235 -11.62 0.70 -4.30
C ASN A 235 -12.18 1.84 -5.16
N ASP A 236 -11.32 2.62 -5.81
CA ASP A 236 -11.72 3.62 -6.80
C ASP A 236 -12.19 3.00 -8.14
N ASP A 237 -12.06 1.67 -8.29
CA ASP A 237 -12.54 0.88 -9.43
C ASP A 237 -13.29 -0.38 -8.94
N PRO A 238 -14.57 -0.22 -8.53
CA PRO A 238 -15.33 -1.31 -7.93
C PRO A 238 -15.47 -2.51 -8.87
N ASP A 239 -15.64 -2.29 -10.18
CA ASP A 239 -15.84 -3.35 -11.16
C ASP A 239 -14.58 -4.22 -11.30
N LYS A 240 -13.41 -3.60 -11.46
CA LYS A 240 -12.14 -4.31 -11.54
C LYS A 240 -11.82 -5.01 -10.23
N ARG A 241 -12.09 -4.35 -9.11
CA ARG A 241 -11.90 -4.91 -7.77
C ARG A 241 -12.74 -6.17 -7.57
N GLU A 242 -14.04 -6.11 -7.86
CA GLU A 242 -14.99 -7.21 -7.72
C GLU A 242 -14.66 -8.38 -8.66
N LEU A 243 -14.34 -8.08 -9.93
CA LEU A 243 -13.92 -9.08 -10.89
C LEU A 243 -12.64 -9.80 -10.44
N LEU A 244 -11.65 -9.05 -9.94
CA LEU A 244 -10.37 -9.62 -9.52
C LEU A 244 -10.53 -10.50 -8.27
N ILE A 245 -11.25 -10.04 -7.24
CA ILE A 245 -11.45 -10.84 -6.03
C ILE A 245 -12.27 -12.10 -6.33
N SER A 246 -13.28 -12.01 -7.19
CA SER A 246 -14.10 -13.16 -7.62
C SER A 246 -13.27 -14.22 -8.33
N LYS A 247 -12.44 -13.81 -9.30
CA LYS A 247 -11.52 -14.72 -10.02
C LYS A 247 -10.49 -15.35 -9.08
N MET A 248 -9.91 -14.55 -8.18
CA MET A 248 -8.90 -15.02 -7.23
C MET A 248 -9.50 -16.03 -6.23
N LYS A 249 -10.66 -15.75 -5.64
CA LYS A 249 -11.38 -16.68 -4.73
C LYS A 249 -11.72 -18.00 -5.42
N SER A 250 -12.18 -17.94 -6.67
CA SER A 250 -12.50 -19.12 -7.48
C SER A 250 -11.27 -19.98 -7.78
N ALA A 251 -10.18 -19.34 -8.21
CA ALA A 251 -8.91 -20.02 -8.49
C ALA A 251 -8.31 -20.68 -7.24
N TRP A 252 -8.38 -20.01 -6.08
CA TRP A 252 -7.97 -20.60 -4.80
C TRP A 252 -8.80 -21.84 -4.46
N SER A 253 -10.13 -21.77 -4.59
CA SER A 253 -11.02 -22.90 -4.28
C SER A 253 -10.70 -24.12 -5.14
N GLN A 254 -10.43 -23.92 -6.44
CA GLN A 254 -9.98 -24.97 -7.34
C GLN A 254 -8.61 -25.54 -6.97
N LYS A 255 -7.66 -24.68 -6.58
CA LYS A 255 -6.33 -25.12 -6.11
C LYS A 255 -6.47 -25.94 -4.82
N ALA A 256 -7.15 -25.41 -3.81
CA ALA A 256 -7.36 -26.09 -2.53
C ALA A 256 -8.07 -27.44 -2.71
N TYR A 257 -9.03 -27.53 -3.63
CA TYR A 257 -9.67 -28.80 -3.99
C TYR A 257 -8.67 -29.79 -4.62
N ARG A 258 -7.84 -29.33 -5.57
CA ARG A 258 -6.79 -30.15 -6.19
C ARG A 258 -5.75 -30.62 -5.17
N ASP A 259 -5.28 -29.73 -4.30
CA ASP A 259 -4.29 -30.04 -3.27
C ASP A 259 -4.86 -31.06 -2.26
N LYS A 260 -6.12 -30.90 -1.83
CA LYS A 260 -6.81 -31.86 -0.94
C LYS A 260 -7.04 -33.24 -1.56
N ASN A 261 -7.15 -33.29 -2.88
CA ASN A 261 -7.35 -34.51 -3.66
C ASN A 261 -6.08 -35.00 -4.35
N ASN A 262 -4.93 -34.41 -4.05
CA ASN A 262 -3.67 -34.89 -4.60
C ASN A 262 -3.42 -36.33 -4.10
N GLY A 263 -3.11 -37.25 -5.03
CA GLY A 263 -3.04 -38.69 -4.77
C GLY A 263 -4.40 -39.42 -4.68
N LYS A 264 -5.54 -38.72 -4.82
CA LYS A 264 -6.88 -39.32 -4.92
C LYS A 264 -7.39 -39.20 -6.35
N LYS A 265 -7.79 -40.32 -6.95
CA LYS A 265 -8.48 -40.33 -8.25
C LYS A 265 -9.98 -40.53 -8.02
N ALA A 266 -10.79 -39.66 -8.61
CA ALA A 266 -12.23 -39.89 -8.67
C ALA A 266 -12.47 -41.09 -9.60
N VAL A 267 -13.15 -42.11 -9.09
CA VAL A 267 -13.55 -43.28 -9.87
C VAL A 267 -15.06 -43.22 -10.01
N SER A 268 -15.55 -43.18 -11.25
CA SER A 268 -16.97 -43.31 -11.54
C SER A 268 -17.29 -44.78 -11.74
N ILE A 269 -18.19 -45.32 -10.92
CA ILE A 269 -18.64 -46.71 -10.99
C ILE A 269 -20.13 -46.68 -11.31
N VAL A 270 -20.53 -47.41 -12.36
CA VAL A 270 -21.95 -47.61 -12.66
C VAL A 270 -22.45 -48.75 -11.77
N LEU A 271 -23.47 -48.47 -10.96
CA LEU A 271 -24.11 -49.43 -10.07
C LEU A 271 -25.60 -49.50 -10.41
N SER A 272 -26.22 -50.67 -10.25
CA SER A 272 -27.66 -50.81 -10.38
C SER A 272 -28.38 -50.04 -9.27
N GLU A 273 -29.63 -49.62 -9.54
CA GLU A 273 -30.44 -48.87 -8.57
C GLU A 273 -30.62 -49.60 -7.24
N ASP A 274 -30.74 -50.94 -7.26
CA ASP A 274 -30.89 -51.72 -6.04
C ASP A 274 -29.64 -51.66 -5.14
N ILE A 275 -28.44 -51.66 -5.74
CA ILE A 275 -27.17 -51.55 -5.03
C ILE A 275 -26.99 -50.13 -4.48
N ILE A 276 -27.40 -49.11 -5.23
CA ILE A 276 -27.40 -47.73 -4.75
C ILE A 276 -28.30 -47.58 -3.52
N LYS A 277 -29.51 -48.15 -3.54
CA LYS A 277 -30.44 -48.14 -2.39
C LYS A 277 -29.85 -48.85 -1.17
N LYS A 278 -29.19 -49.98 -1.35
CA LYS A 278 -28.48 -50.69 -0.25
C LYS A 278 -27.34 -49.83 0.31
N LEU A 279 -26.57 -49.17 -0.56
CA LEU A 279 -25.49 -48.27 -0.14
C LEU A 279 -26.02 -47.07 0.65
N ASP A 280 -27.13 -46.47 0.21
CA ASP A 280 -27.81 -45.37 0.90
C ASP A 280 -28.23 -45.80 2.31
N LEU A 281 -28.90 -46.96 2.44
CA LEU A 281 -29.29 -47.52 3.73
C LEU A 281 -28.09 -47.73 4.67
N ILE A 282 -26.96 -48.20 4.15
CA ILE A 282 -25.73 -48.36 4.96
C ILE A 282 -25.20 -47.01 5.43
N CYS A 283 -25.20 -45.99 4.56
CA CYS A 283 -24.73 -44.65 4.91
C CYS A 283 -25.58 -44.04 6.02
N GLU A 284 -26.91 -44.13 5.90
CA GLU A 284 -27.87 -43.63 6.88
C GLU A 284 -27.70 -44.30 8.25
N ASN A 285 -27.52 -45.62 8.28
CA ASN A 285 -27.39 -46.38 9.53
C ASN A 285 -26.01 -46.28 10.19
N THR A 286 -24.99 -45.79 9.49
CA THR A 286 -23.61 -45.73 10.01
C THR A 286 -23.05 -44.32 10.15
N ASP A 287 -23.82 -43.28 9.77
CA ASP A 287 -23.38 -41.88 9.66
C ASP A 287 -22.07 -41.73 8.87
N ARG A 288 -21.96 -42.48 7.76
CA ARG A 288 -20.78 -42.48 6.88
C ARG A 288 -21.14 -42.02 5.49
N ARG A 289 -20.16 -41.38 4.84
CA ARG A 289 -20.31 -40.97 3.43
C ARG A 289 -20.12 -42.17 2.51
N LYS A 290 -20.78 -42.16 1.34
CA LYS A 290 -20.68 -43.24 0.32
C LYS A 290 -19.24 -43.64 0.00
N ASN A 291 -18.35 -42.67 -0.15
CA ASN A 291 -16.93 -42.92 -0.44
C ASN A 291 -16.20 -43.63 0.72
N GLU A 292 -16.55 -43.36 1.97
CA GLU A 292 -15.98 -44.01 3.16
C GLU A 292 -16.45 -45.47 3.25
N VAL A 293 -17.73 -45.71 2.99
CA VAL A 293 -18.30 -47.07 2.94
C VAL A 293 -17.63 -47.90 1.85
N VAL A 294 -17.55 -47.37 0.62
CA VAL A 294 -16.88 -48.04 -0.51
C VAL A 294 -15.40 -48.30 -0.21
N THR A 295 -14.69 -47.31 0.34
CA THR A 295 -13.27 -47.48 0.69
C THR A 295 -13.08 -48.57 1.76
N ARG A 296 -13.99 -48.65 2.75
CA ARG A 296 -13.95 -49.68 3.78
C ARG A 296 -14.14 -51.07 3.17
N LEU A 297 -15.19 -51.25 2.36
CA LEU A 297 -15.51 -52.53 1.73
C LEU A 297 -14.37 -53.02 0.83
N ILE A 298 -13.76 -52.13 0.05
CA ILE A 298 -12.59 -52.47 -0.79
C ILE A 298 -11.41 -52.92 0.07
N ARG A 299 -11.15 -52.26 1.21
CA ARG A 299 -10.05 -52.64 2.11
C ARG A 299 -10.31 -53.99 2.79
N GLU A 300 -11.54 -54.21 3.24
CA GLU A 300 -11.96 -55.48 3.85
C GLU A 300 -11.75 -56.63 2.87
N GLU A 301 -12.24 -56.50 1.64
CA GLU A 301 -12.08 -57.51 0.59
C GLU A 301 -10.61 -57.75 0.22
N TYR A 302 -9.83 -56.67 0.07
CA TYR A 302 -8.40 -56.76 -0.23
C TYR A 302 -7.61 -57.52 0.84
N GLU A 303 -7.90 -57.28 2.12
CA GLU A 303 -7.23 -57.97 3.23
C GLU A 303 -7.60 -59.46 3.29
N GLN A 304 -8.82 -59.85 2.89
CA GLN A 304 -9.19 -61.26 2.78
C GLN A 304 -8.38 -61.97 1.70
N ILE A 305 -8.30 -61.38 0.51
CA ILE A 305 -7.51 -61.91 -0.62
C ILE A 305 -6.03 -62.04 -0.21
N LYS A 306 -5.47 -61.02 0.45
CA LYS A 306 -4.05 -61.01 0.88
C LYS A 306 -3.73 -62.09 1.92
N LYS A 307 -4.68 -62.46 2.78
CA LYS A 307 -4.49 -63.49 3.82
C LYS A 307 -4.64 -64.93 3.30
N GLY A 308 -4.73 -65.11 1.98
CA GLY A 308 -4.96 -66.43 1.37
C GLY A 308 -6.42 -66.88 1.47
N GLY A 309 -7.34 -65.96 1.74
CA GLY A 309 -8.78 -66.19 1.67
C GLY A 309 -9.31 -66.15 0.24
N HIS A 310 -8.67 -66.92 -0.64
CA HIS A 310 -9.25 -67.65 -1.78
C HIS A 310 -8.15 -68.41 -2.53
#